data_AF-A0AAD4VS01-F1
#
_entry.id   AF-A0AAD4VS01-F1
#
_cell.length_a   1.000
_cell.length_b   1.000
_cell.length_c   1.000
_cell.angle_alpha   90.00
_cell.angle_beta   90.00
_cell.angle_gamma   90.00
#
_symmetry.space_group_name_H-M   'P 1'
#
loop_
_entity.id
_entity.type
_entity.pdbx_description
1 polymer ?
#
loop_
_entity_poly.entity_id
_entity_poly.type
_entity_poly.pdbx_seq_one_letter_code
_entity_poly.pdbx_strand_id
1 'polypeptide(L)'
;MDNCEELMPKYLVFVKGVVDSDDLPLNISREMLQQNKILKVIRKNLVKKCIELFNEIAENKEDYLKFYEAFSKNLKLGIHEDSQNRGKLADLLSKKAVENSPFLERLKKKRYEVIFMVNAIDEYVVRQLEYDGKKLVSATKEGLKLEDESEEEKRKKEEKK
;
A
#
# COMPACT_ATOMS: atom_id res chain seq x y z
N MET A 1 -27.07 -2.12 11.86
CA MET A 1 -26.17 -1.11 12.50
C MET A 1 -25.03 -0.96 11.53
N ASP A 2 -25.19 -0.06 10.57
CA ASP A 2 -24.43 -0.18 9.33
C ASP A 2 -23.19 0.72 9.43
N ASN A 3 -22.02 0.15 9.16
CA ASN A 3 -20.71 0.80 9.25
C ASN A 3 -20.27 1.20 10.68
N CYS A 4 -19.91 0.19 11.50
CA CYS A 4 -19.19 0.43 12.75
C CYS A 4 -17.71 0.74 12.47
N GLU A 5 -17.38 2.03 12.31
CA GLU A 5 -16.02 2.53 12.01
C GLU A 5 -14.98 2.15 13.08
N GLU A 6 -15.42 1.73 14.26
CA GLU A 6 -14.53 1.33 15.34
C GLU A 6 -13.96 -0.07 15.20
N LEU A 7 -14.58 -0.93 14.40
CA LEU A 7 -14.16 -2.32 14.21
C LEU A 7 -12.88 -2.43 13.37
N MET A 8 -12.64 -1.47 12.48
CA MET A 8 -11.50 -1.48 11.56
C MET A 8 -10.69 -0.19 11.66
N PRO A 9 -9.35 -0.25 11.66
CA PRO A 9 -8.53 0.95 11.56
C PRO A 9 -8.71 1.61 10.18
N LYS A 10 -8.41 2.91 10.10
CA LYS A 10 -8.54 3.71 8.88
C LYS A 10 -7.80 3.10 7.69
N TYR A 11 -6.61 2.56 7.94
CA TYR A 11 -5.81 1.91 6.91
C TYR A 11 -6.43 0.61 6.34
N LEU A 12 -7.43 0.01 6.99
CA LEU A 12 -8.13 -1.20 6.51
C LEU A 12 -9.61 -0.96 6.14
N VAL A 13 -10.04 0.29 5.94
CA VAL A 13 -11.45 0.62 5.60
C VAL A 13 -11.91 0.03 4.26
N PHE A 14 -10.96 -0.37 3.40
CA PHE A 14 -11.26 -1.08 2.15
C PHE A 14 -11.74 -2.52 2.38
N VAL A 15 -11.47 -3.12 3.55
CA VAL A 15 -11.93 -4.46 3.90
C VAL A 15 -13.44 -4.42 4.14
N LYS A 16 -14.17 -5.29 3.42
CA LYS A 16 -15.62 -5.46 3.55
C LYS A 16 -15.92 -6.84 4.10
N GLY A 17 -16.87 -6.91 5.03
CA GLY A 17 -17.26 -8.16 5.66
C GLY A 17 -18.36 -7.95 6.70
N VAL A 18 -18.83 -9.05 7.26
CA VAL A 18 -19.82 -9.09 8.35
C VAL A 18 -19.12 -9.63 9.59
N VAL A 19 -19.32 -8.96 10.72
CA VAL A 19 -18.85 -9.43 12.03
C VAL A 19 -20.07 -9.84 12.82
N ASP A 20 -20.17 -11.12 13.12
CA ASP A 20 -21.16 -11.67 14.04
C ASP A 20 -20.49 -11.94 15.39
N SER A 21 -21.12 -11.50 16.47
CA SER A 21 -20.53 -11.52 17.81
C SER A 21 -21.60 -11.65 18.88
N ASP A 22 -21.64 -12.82 19.53
CA ASP A 22 -22.52 -13.10 20.67
C ASP A 22 -22.21 -12.21 21.88
N ASP A 23 -20.98 -11.69 21.97
CA ASP A 23 -20.52 -10.86 23.09
C ASP A 23 -20.96 -9.39 22.98
N LEU A 24 -21.59 -8.96 21.88
CA LEU A 24 -22.07 -7.59 21.73
C LEU A 24 -23.53 -7.47 22.19
N PRO A 25 -23.85 -6.54 23.11
CA PRO A 25 -25.21 -6.34 23.56
C PRO A 25 -26.10 -5.81 22.42
N LEU A 26 -27.30 -6.38 22.31
CA LEU A 26 -28.29 -6.07 21.26
C LEU A 26 -28.66 -4.57 21.17
N ASN A 27 -28.63 -3.86 22.30
CA ASN A 27 -29.09 -2.47 22.42
C ASN A 27 -27.95 -1.51 22.78
N ILE A 28 -26.89 -1.49 21.97
CA ILE A 28 -25.71 -0.65 22.25
C ILE A 28 -25.83 0.73 21.60
N SER A 29 -25.57 1.79 22.36
CA SER A 29 -25.48 3.16 21.83
C SER A 29 -24.12 3.38 21.15
N ARG A 30 -24.04 4.37 20.25
CA ARG A 30 -22.75 4.78 19.62
C ARG A 30 -21.70 5.19 20.66
N GLU A 31 -22.14 5.77 21.77
CA GLU A 31 -21.27 6.24 22.85
C GLU A 31 -20.76 5.08 23.73
N MET A 32 -21.61 4.07 23.99
CA MET A 32 -21.19 2.84 24.67
C MET A 32 -20.28 1.97 23.80
N LEU A 33 -20.45 1.98 22.47
CA LEU A 33 -19.54 1.30 21.54
C LEU A 33 -18.11 1.83 21.70
N GLN A 34 -17.91 3.15 21.64
CA GLN A 34 -16.60 3.81 21.77
C GLN A 34 -15.78 3.39 22.99
N GLN A 35 -16.46 3.09 24.10
CA GLN A 35 -15.83 2.73 25.36
C GLN A 35 -15.76 1.22 25.61
N ASN A 36 -16.33 0.40 24.72
CA ASN A 36 -16.45 -1.03 24.93
C ASN A 36 -15.10 -1.76 24.73
N LYS A 37 -14.65 -2.45 25.78
CA LYS A 37 -13.43 -3.27 25.74
C LYS A 37 -13.53 -4.42 24.72
N ILE A 38 -14.73 -4.94 24.47
CA ILE A 38 -15.00 -6.03 23.54
C ILE A 38 -14.66 -5.61 22.10
N LEU A 39 -15.05 -4.40 21.67
CA LEU A 39 -14.72 -3.90 20.34
C LEU A 39 -13.21 -3.77 20.12
N LYS A 40 -12.45 -3.39 21.15
CA LYS A 40 -10.98 -3.33 21.06
C LYS A 40 -10.37 -4.71 20.80
N VAL A 41 -10.92 -5.75 21.43
CA VAL A 41 -10.50 -7.14 21.22
C VAL A 41 -10.90 -7.61 19.82
N ILE A 42 -12.13 -7.35 19.40
CA ILE A 42 -12.62 -7.69 18.05
C ILE A 42 -11.74 -7.01 16.99
N ARG A 43 -11.51 -5.70 17.09
CA ARG A 43 -10.65 -4.94 16.18
C ARG A 43 -9.23 -5.54 16.12
N LYS A 44 -8.64 -5.86 17.27
CA LYS A 44 -7.29 -6.48 17.32
C LYS A 44 -7.26 -7.82 16.55
N ASN A 45 -8.30 -8.64 16.72
CA ASN A 45 -8.41 -9.92 16.03
C ASN A 45 -8.65 -9.75 14.52
N LEU A 46 -9.49 -8.79 14.12
CA LEU A 46 -9.73 -8.48 12.71
C LEU A 46 -8.45 -7.99 12.02
N VAL A 47 -7.71 -7.08 12.64
CA VAL A 47 -6.41 -6.61 12.13
C VAL A 47 -5.44 -7.78 11.97
N LYS A 48 -5.33 -8.65 12.97
CA LYS A 48 -4.49 -9.85 12.91
C LYS A 48 -4.88 -10.74 11.73
N LYS A 49 -6.18 -11.01 11.54
CA LYS A 49 -6.69 -11.83 10.44
C LYS A 49 -6.48 -11.20 9.06
N CYS A 50 -6.61 -9.88 8.95
CA CYS A 50 -6.29 -9.18 7.70
C CYS A 50 -4.81 -9.31 7.34
N ILE A 51 -3.91 -9.17 8.31
CA ILE A 51 -2.47 -9.33 8.08
C ILE A 51 -2.14 -10.79 7.70
N GLU A 52 -2.76 -11.78 8.35
CA GLU A 52 -2.63 -13.20 7.96
C GLU A 52 -3.03 -13.40 6.49
N LEU A 53 -4.22 -12.90 6.10
CA LEU A 53 -4.70 -12.96 4.72
C LEU A 53 -3.75 -12.26 3.72
N PHE A 54 -3.18 -11.10 4.07
CA PHE A 54 -2.25 -10.40 3.19
C PHE A 54 -0.95 -11.18 2.98
N ASN A 55 -0.49 -11.92 3.99
CA ASN A 55 0.66 -12.81 3.84
C ASN A 55 0.34 -14.00 2.94
N GLU A 56 -0.85 -14.59 3.06
CA GLU A 56 -1.31 -15.65 2.15
C GLU A 56 -1.38 -15.15 0.71
N ILE A 57 -1.94 -13.96 0.48
CA ILE A 57 -1.95 -13.31 -0.85
C ILE A 57 -0.52 -13.09 -1.35
N ALA A 58 0.42 -12.75 -0.45
CA ALA A 58 1.82 -12.54 -0.80
C ALA A 58 2.57 -13.80 -1.26
N GLU A 59 2.05 -15.00 -0.98
CA GLU A 59 2.62 -16.26 -1.47
C GLU A 59 2.43 -16.43 -2.99
N ASN A 60 1.39 -15.84 -3.56
CA ASN A 60 1.16 -15.80 -4.99
C ASN A 60 1.62 -14.46 -5.58
N LYS A 61 2.64 -14.51 -6.45
CA LYS A 61 3.20 -13.32 -7.10
C LYS A 61 2.16 -12.48 -7.85
N GLU A 62 1.25 -13.09 -8.60
CA GLU A 62 0.28 -12.35 -9.42
C GLU A 62 -0.78 -11.66 -8.57
N ASP A 63 -1.30 -12.36 -7.55
CA ASP A 63 -2.31 -11.82 -6.64
C ASP A 63 -1.72 -10.74 -5.74
N TYR A 64 -0.48 -10.94 -5.27
CA TYR A 64 0.26 -9.91 -4.54
C TYR A 64 0.43 -8.64 -5.35
N LEU A 65 0.76 -8.74 -6.64
CA LEU A 65 0.92 -7.55 -7.49
C LEU A 65 -0.38 -6.77 -7.63
N LYS A 66 -1.51 -7.46 -7.86
CA LYS A 66 -2.83 -6.83 -7.93
C LYS A 66 -3.20 -6.18 -6.59
N PHE A 67 -2.95 -6.89 -5.48
CA PHE A 67 -3.18 -6.38 -4.13
C PHE A 67 -2.31 -5.16 -3.82
N TYR A 68 -1.03 -5.21 -4.15
CA TYR A 68 -0.08 -4.13 -3.92
C TYR A 68 -0.43 -2.89 -4.74
N GLU A 69 -0.80 -3.06 -6.01
CA GLU A 69 -1.24 -1.98 -6.88
C GLU A 69 -2.46 -1.25 -6.30
N ALA A 70 -3.46 -2.01 -5.83
CA ALA A 70 -4.68 -1.45 -5.27
C ALA A 70 -4.50 -0.86 -3.86
N PHE A 71 -3.71 -1.50 -2.99
CA PHE A 71 -3.74 -1.26 -1.54
C PHE A 71 -2.38 -0.95 -0.89
N SER A 72 -1.31 -0.74 -1.66
CA SER A 72 0.01 -0.35 -1.10
C SER A 72 -0.04 0.92 -0.25
N LYS A 73 -0.85 1.91 -0.63
CA LYS A 73 -1.06 3.15 0.15
C LYS A 73 -1.65 2.85 1.53
N ASN A 74 -2.56 1.90 1.61
CA ASN A 74 -3.17 1.45 2.85
C ASN A 74 -2.15 0.78 3.76
N LEU A 75 -1.29 -0.09 3.23
CA LEU A 75 -0.22 -0.71 4.01
C LEU A 75 0.76 0.35 4.58
N LYS A 76 1.16 1.33 3.77
CA LYS A 76 2.01 2.44 4.21
C LYS A 76 1.35 3.26 5.33
N LEU A 77 0.06 3.55 5.22
CA LEU A 77 -0.68 4.21 6.28
C LEU A 77 -0.70 3.37 7.56
N GLY A 78 -0.88 2.04 7.43
CA GLY A 78 -0.80 1.11 8.54
C GLY A 78 0.55 1.11 9.25
N ILE A 79 1.67 1.20 8.53
CA ILE A 79 3.01 1.33 9.12
C ILE A 79 3.15 2.59 9.98
N HIS A 80 2.52 3.69 9.54
CA HIS A 80 2.52 4.96 10.26
C HIS A 80 1.62 4.91 11.50
N GLU A 81 0.38 4.43 11.35
CA GLU A 81 -0.66 4.48 12.39
C GLU A 81 -0.59 3.31 13.39
N ASP A 82 -0.16 2.12 12.98
CA ASP A 82 -0.19 0.88 13.77
C ASP A 82 1.22 0.47 14.21
N SER A 83 1.67 1.09 15.30
CA SER A 83 2.99 0.81 15.87
C SER A 83 3.17 -0.65 16.30
N GLN A 84 2.09 -1.34 16.68
CA GLN A 84 2.14 -2.73 17.15
C GLN A 84 2.36 -3.71 16.00
N ASN A 85 1.78 -3.44 14.83
CA ASN A 85 1.88 -4.31 13.66
C ASN A 85 2.86 -3.79 12.59
N ARG A 86 3.55 -2.67 12.85
CA ARG A 86 4.48 -2.01 11.93
C ARG A 86 5.45 -2.96 11.25
N GLY A 87 6.11 -3.85 12.01
CA GLY A 87 7.07 -4.80 11.46
C GLY A 87 6.43 -5.72 10.41
N LYS A 88 5.29 -6.33 10.74
CA LYS A 88 4.56 -7.24 9.85
C LYS A 88 4.04 -6.51 8.60
N LEU A 89 3.57 -5.28 8.76
CA LEU A 89 3.11 -4.47 7.63
C LEU A 89 4.28 -4.01 6.73
N ALA A 90 5.46 -3.75 7.32
CA ALA A 90 6.67 -3.42 6.58
C ALA A 90 7.23 -4.63 5.81
N ASP A 91 7.12 -5.85 6.35
CA ASP A 91 7.53 -7.07 5.65
C ASP A 91 6.73 -7.27 4.34
N LEU A 92 5.44 -6.93 4.36
CA LEU A 92 4.56 -6.90 3.18
C LEU A 92 4.95 -5.83 2.14
N LEU A 93 5.80 -4.86 2.48
CA LEU A 93 6.36 -3.84 1.55
C LEU A 93 7.83 -4.10 1.20
N SER A 94 8.42 -5.19 1.69
CA SER A 94 9.87 -5.40 1.61
C SER A 94 10.39 -5.53 0.18
N LYS A 95 11.67 -5.19 -0.01
CA LYS A 95 12.40 -5.25 -1.28
C LYS A 95 12.24 -6.59 -2.01
N LYS A 96 12.18 -7.72 -1.28
CA LYS A 96 11.97 -9.06 -1.86
C LYS A 96 10.64 -9.18 -2.60
N ALA A 97 9.58 -8.57 -2.08
CA ALA A 97 8.26 -8.61 -2.69
C ALA A 97 8.19 -7.75 -3.96
N VAL A 98 8.93 -6.64 -3.99
CA VAL A 98 8.94 -5.70 -5.12
C VAL A 98 10.01 -6.03 -6.16
N GLU A 99 11.11 -6.72 -5.81
CA GLU A 99 12.25 -7.00 -6.69
C GLU A 99 11.86 -7.73 -8.00
N ASN A 100 10.79 -8.52 -7.97
CA ASN A 100 10.29 -9.27 -9.11
C ASN A 100 9.07 -8.64 -9.78
N SER A 101 8.75 -7.39 -9.43
CA SER A 101 7.59 -6.70 -10.00
C SER A 101 7.76 -6.43 -11.50
N PRO A 102 6.71 -6.61 -12.33
CA PRO A 102 6.72 -6.25 -13.75
C PRO A 102 7.15 -4.80 -14.00
N PHE A 103 6.82 -3.89 -13.08
CA PHE A 103 7.26 -2.48 -13.12
C PHE A 103 8.78 -2.34 -13.10
N LEU A 104 9.48 -3.22 -12.37
CA LEU A 104 10.93 -3.22 -12.30
C LEU A 104 11.58 -3.95 -13.47
N GLU A 105 10.92 -4.94 -14.08
CA GLU A 105 11.50 -5.67 -15.20
C GLU A 105 11.82 -4.75 -16.39
N ARG A 106 10.91 -3.81 -16.71
CA ARG A 106 11.13 -2.81 -17.77
C ARG A 106 12.33 -1.90 -17.47
N LEU A 107 12.44 -1.44 -16.22
CA LEU A 107 13.53 -0.57 -15.76
C LEU A 107 14.88 -1.31 -15.74
N LYS A 108 14.89 -2.54 -15.23
CA LYS A 108 16.06 -3.43 -15.21
C LYS A 108 16.57 -3.77 -16.62
N LYS A 109 15.67 -4.08 -17.56
CA LYS A 109 16.04 -4.33 -18.97
C LYS A 109 16.78 -3.14 -19.60
N LYS A 110 16.40 -1.92 -19.22
CA LYS A 110 17.03 -0.67 -19.67
C LYS A 110 18.19 -0.19 -18.79
N ARG A 111 18.62 -1.02 -17.82
CA ARG A 111 19.71 -0.72 -16.87
C ARG A 111 19.49 0.53 -16.00
N TYR A 112 18.23 0.87 -15.71
CA TYR A 112 17.92 1.87 -14.69
C TYR A 112 18.10 1.26 -13.30
N GLU A 113 18.79 1.98 -12.41
CA GLU A 113 18.80 1.68 -10.98
C GLU A 113 17.50 2.17 -10.34
N VAL A 114 16.94 1.37 -9.43
CA VAL A 114 15.67 1.68 -8.77
C VAL A 114 15.89 1.76 -7.27
N ILE A 115 15.57 2.92 -6.70
CA ILE A 115 15.64 3.17 -5.27
C ILE A 115 14.36 2.64 -4.61
N PHE A 116 14.52 1.74 -3.64
CA PHE A 116 13.40 1.23 -2.85
C PHE A 116 13.12 2.17 -1.69
N MET A 117 12.04 2.93 -1.85
CA MET A 117 11.54 3.87 -0.86
C MET A 117 10.38 3.24 -0.10
N VAL A 118 10.71 2.59 1.01
CA VAL A 118 9.80 1.72 1.79
C VAL A 118 9.18 2.42 2.99
N ASN A 119 9.61 3.64 3.34
CA ASN A 119 9.09 4.38 4.48
C ASN A 119 7.93 5.28 4.07
N ALA A 120 6.98 5.48 5.00
CA ALA A 120 5.83 6.35 4.78
C ALA A 120 6.21 7.82 4.48
N ILE A 121 7.32 8.29 5.07
CA ILE A 121 7.84 9.64 4.81
C ILE A 121 8.40 9.80 3.40
N ASP A 122 8.81 8.70 2.75
CA ASP A 122 9.47 8.77 1.45
C ASP A 122 8.54 9.32 0.37
N GLU A 123 7.23 9.05 0.45
CA GLU A 123 6.27 9.58 -0.53
C GLU A 123 6.16 11.12 -0.48
N TYR A 124 6.33 11.69 0.71
CA TYR A 124 6.42 13.15 0.88
C TYR A 124 7.76 13.68 0.37
N VAL A 125 8.87 13.01 0.72
CA VAL A 125 10.22 13.40 0.32
C VAL A 125 10.38 13.37 -1.20
N VAL A 126 9.94 12.30 -1.87
CA VAL A 126 10.04 12.14 -3.35
C VAL A 126 9.37 13.26 -4.12
N ARG A 127 8.26 13.82 -3.60
CA ARG A 127 7.54 14.89 -4.27
C ARG A 127 8.31 16.22 -4.29
N GLN A 128 9.20 16.42 -3.32
CA GLN A 128 9.95 17.66 -3.14
C GLN A 128 11.43 17.50 -3.51
N LEU A 129 11.92 16.27 -3.53
CA LEU A 129 13.32 15.95 -3.75
C LEU A 129 13.66 15.94 -5.25
N GLU A 130 14.62 16.78 -5.60
CA GLU A 130 15.30 16.80 -6.89
C GLU A 130 16.78 16.48 -6.63
N TYR A 131 17.38 15.65 -7.47
CA TYR A 131 18.78 15.25 -7.34
C TYR A 131 19.47 15.47 -8.68
N ASP A 132 20.53 16.28 -8.68
CA ASP A 132 21.31 16.60 -9.87
C ASP A 132 20.45 17.11 -11.05
N GLY A 133 19.50 18.00 -10.76
CA GLY A 133 18.57 18.54 -11.77
C GLY A 133 17.50 17.54 -12.25
N LYS A 134 17.48 16.31 -11.71
CA LYS A 134 16.52 15.27 -12.08
C LYS A 134 15.47 15.08 -10.99
N LYS A 135 14.20 15.07 -11.42
CA LYS A 135 13.08 14.72 -10.54
C LYS A 135 12.99 13.21 -10.37
N LEU A 136 12.74 12.79 -9.14
CA LEU A 136 12.44 11.40 -8.85
C LEU A 136 11.05 11.04 -9.41
N VAL A 137 10.96 9.89 -10.09
CA VAL A 137 9.71 9.40 -10.67
C VAL A 137 9.42 8.00 -10.12
N SER A 138 8.19 7.77 -9.67
CA SER A 138 7.78 6.45 -9.20
C SER A 138 7.79 5.42 -10.34
N ALA A 139 8.42 4.26 -10.11
CA ALA A 139 8.40 3.12 -11.03
C ALA A 139 6.99 2.57 -11.31
N THR A 140 6.04 2.82 -10.39
CA THR A 140 4.64 2.38 -10.51
C THR A 140 3.72 3.46 -11.09
N LYS A 141 4.27 4.60 -11.52
CA LYS A 141 3.46 5.68 -12.10
C LYS A 141 2.83 5.21 -13.41
N GLU A 142 1.51 5.32 -13.51
CA GLU A 142 0.79 5.05 -14.75
C GLU A 142 1.29 5.97 -15.89
N GLY A 143 1.54 5.40 -17.07
CA GLY A 143 2.10 6.14 -18.20
C GLY A 143 3.54 6.61 -18.02
N LEU A 144 4.35 5.93 -17.19
CA LEU A 144 5.77 6.23 -17.03
C LEU A 144 6.49 6.24 -18.39
N LYS A 145 6.94 7.45 -18.78
CA LYS A 145 7.84 7.68 -19.90
C LYS A 145 9.26 7.77 -19.40
N LEU A 146 10.14 6.99 -20.01
CA LEU A 146 11.57 7.02 -19.69
C LEU A 146 12.26 8.13 -20.51
N GLU A 147 13.39 8.63 -20.02
CA GLU A 147 14.12 9.74 -20.67
C GLU A 147 14.50 9.39 -22.11
N ASP A 148 14.98 8.16 -22.34
CA ASP A 148 15.36 7.64 -23.65
C ASP A 148 14.18 7.61 -24.65
N GLU A 149 13.00 7.19 -24.20
CA GLU A 149 11.77 7.19 -25.02
C GLU A 149 11.31 8.60 -25.35
N SER A 150 11.48 9.53 -24.40
CA SER A 150 11.09 10.93 -24.55
C SER A 150 12.00 11.64 -25.55
N GLU A 151 13.30 11.34 -25.54
CA GLU A 151 14.26 11.86 -26.50
C GLU A 151 14.06 11.28 -27.91
N GLU A 152 13.71 10.00 -28.02
CA GLU A 152 13.42 9.37 -29.31
C GLU A 152 12.12 9.92 -29.95
N GLU A 153 11.09 10.20 -29.15
CA GLU A 153 9.86 10.87 -29.61
C GLU A 153 10.14 12.30 -30.11
N LYS A 154 11.05 13.04 -29.46
CA LYS A 154 11.44 14.40 -29.89
C LYS A 154 12.15 14.36 -31.23
N ARG A 155 13.15 13.47 -31.40
CA ARG A 155 13.88 13.31 -32.68
C ARG A 155 12.95 12.95 -33.84
N LYS A 156 12.03 12.01 -33.64
CA LYS A 156 11.04 11.62 -34.67
C LYS A 156 10.05 12.73 -35.03
N LYS A 157 9.81 13.70 -34.15
CA LYS A 157 8.97 14.88 -34.43
C LYS A 157 9.74 15.96 -35.19
N GLU A 158 11.03 16.10 -34.93
CA GLU A 158 11.91 17.02 -35.66
C GLU A 158 12.17 16.54 -37.09
N GLU A 159 12.35 15.24 -37.32
CA GLU A 159 12.54 14.67 -38.68
C GLU A 159 11.27 14.71 -39.56
N LYS A 160 10.10 14.90 -38.96
CA LYS A 160 8.81 14.99 -39.67
C LYS A 160 8.36 16.44 -39.91
N LYS A 161 9.18 17.42 -39.52
CA LYS A 161 8.91 18.85 -39.65
C LYS A 161 9.76 19.45 -40.75
#